data_AF-A0A067EEH1-F1
#
_entry.id   AF-A0A067EEH1-F1
#
_cell.length_a   1.000
_cell.length_b   1.000
_cell.length_c   1.000
_cell.angle_alpha   90.00
_cell.angle_beta   90.00
_cell.angle_gamma   90.00
#
_symmetry.space_group_name_H-M   'P 1'
#
loop_
_entity.id
_entity.type
_entity.pdbx_description
1 polymer ?
#
loop_
_entity_poly.entity_id
_entity_poly.type
_entity_poly.pdbx_seq_one_letter_code
_entity_poly.pdbx_strand_id
1 'polypeptide(L)'
;DGQGADLPDAFVRGLSTAHLLGRAQIVYDISLVPNSSGLFENSSGELIFYLDGAHTAESMEACAKWFSSVVKGSGNSSLSSMSSTTKTNNMEEVVQRNGYIGHKMEKTKHANKISKQILLFNCMEARHPQVLLPRLVSTCASSGTHFSKALFVPSVSTYSKVTSGSSFIPLAISGKDLSWQFSLQRLWERIIHGADPVLEKSSMKESTEILPPCKFLYEDAPLCSPAEECFACSAVIPSLPLTIKWLRDSVQENPSIRVQVLVTGSLHLVGDVLKLLKR
;
A
#
# COMPACT_ATOMS: atom_id res chain seq x y z
N ASP A 1 -33.68 -12.91 30.50
CA ASP A 1 -32.57 -13.89 30.44
C ASP A 1 -31.92 -13.85 29.08
N GLY A 2 -30.78 -13.16 28.98
CA GLY A 2 -30.07 -12.95 27.72
C GLY A 2 -28.62 -12.59 27.98
N GLN A 3 -27.95 -13.34 28.85
CA GLN A 3 -26.49 -13.35 28.88
C GLN A 3 -26.07 -14.04 27.59
N GLY A 4 -25.62 -13.25 26.60
CA GLY A 4 -24.96 -13.79 25.42
C GLY A 4 -23.82 -14.68 25.87
N ALA A 5 -23.82 -15.94 25.44
CA ALA A 5 -22.79 -16.88 25.84
C ALA A 5 -21.42 -16.34 25.40
N ASP A 6 -20.55 -16.06 26.37
CA ASP A 6 -19.17 -15.67 26.09
C ASP A 6 -18.45 -16.78 25.34
N LEU A 7 -17.61 -16.40 24.38
CA LEU A 7 -16.88 -17.33 23.53
C LEU A 7 -15.89 -18.14 24.40
N PRO A 8 -15.83 -19.48 24.28
CA PRO A 8 -14.85 -20.29 25.01
C PRO A 8 -13.40 -19.80 24.85
N ASP A 9 -12.62 -19.81 25.93
CA ASP A 9 -11.25 -19.29 25.97
C ASP A 9 -10.34 -19.87 24.88
N ALA A 10 -10.50 -21.15 24.55
CA ALA A 10 -9.73 -21.79 23.48
C ALA A 10 -9.99 -21.14 22.11
N PHE A 11 -11.24 -20.75 21.82
CA PHE A 11 -11.59 -20.03 20.60
C PHE A 11 -11.10 -18.58 20.65
N VAL A 12 -11.21 -17.90 21.80
CA VAL A 12 -10.65 -16.56 21.97
C VAL A 12 -9.15 -16.57 21.71
N ARG A 13 -8.41 -17.54 22.27
CA ARG A 13 -6.98 -17.71 22.04
C ARG A 13 -6.69 -17.94 20.56
N GLY A 14 -7.33 -18.94 19.94
CA GLY A 14 -7.11 -19.28 18.53
C GLY A 14 -7.42 -18.12 17.58
N LEU A 15 -8.52 -17.39 17.80
CA LEU A 15 -8.88 -16.21 17.01
C LEU A 15 -7.91 -15.05 17.25
N SER A 16 -7.40 -14.89 18.47
CA SER A 16 -6.46 -13.81 18.80
C SER A 16 -5.04 -14.02 18.26
N THR A 17 -4.66 -15.27 17.99
CA THR A 17 -3.32 -15.62 17.49
C THR A 17 -3.31 -15.96 16.00
N ALA A 18 -4.48 -16.15 15.38
CA ALA A 18 -4.59 -16.38 13.95
C ALA A 18 -4.00 -15.19 13.16
N HIS A 19 -3.11 -15.50 12.22
CA HIS A 19 -2.51 -14.52 11.33
C HIS A 19 -2.58 -15.00 9.89
N LEU A 20 -3.09 -14.15 9.00
CA LEU A 20 -3.24 -14.45 7.58
C LEU A 20 -2.41 -13.48 6.75
N LEU A 21 -1.21 -13.91 6.36
CA LEU A 21 -0.28 -13.08 5.59
C LEU A 21 -0.93 -12.61 4.28
N GLY A 22 -0.78 -11.33 3.96
CA GLY A 22 -1.33 -10.71 2.76
C GLY A 22 -2.86 -10.50 2.76
N ARG A 23 -3.49 -10.53 3.94
CA ARG A 23 -4.90 -10.14 4.15
C ARG A 23 -4.96 -9.13 5.28
N ALA A 24 -5.47 -7.94 4.97
CA ALA A 24 -5.56 -6.83 5.93
C ALA A 24 -4.27 -6.61 6.74
N GLN A 25 -3.10 -6.77 6.11
CA GLN A 25 -1.80 -6.73 6.79
C GLN A 25 -1.14 -5.36 6.65
N ILE A 26 -0.61 -4.81 7.74
CA ILE A 26 0.12 -3.54 7.74
C ILE A 26 1.61 -3.82 7.97
N VAL A 27 2.46 -3.29 7.09
CA VAL A 27 3.92 -3.42 7.18
C VAL A 27 4.54 -2.03 7.16
N TYR A 28 5.27 -1.69 8.22
CA TYR A 28 6.06 -0.47 8.29
C TYR A 28 7.44 -0.73 7.67
N ASP A 29 7.78 0.03 6.64
CA ASP A 29 9.08 -0.05 5.99
C ASP A 29 10.05 0.88 6.70
N ILE A 30 10.52 0.42 7.85
CA ILE A 30 11.53 1.10 8.63
C ILE A 30 12.86 0.82 7.92
N SER A 31 13.25 1.72 7.02
CA SER A 31 14.55 1.65 6.37
C SER A 31 15.63 1.67 7.45
N LEU A 32 16.22 0.50 7.74
CA LEU A 32 17.42 0.36 8.54
C LEU A 32 18.58 0.86 7.69
N VAL A 33 18.68 2.17 7.46
CA VAL A 33 19.93 2.75 6.99
C VAL A 33 20.88 2.62 8.19
N PRO A 34 21.94 1.80 8.11
CA PRO A 34 22.95 1.77 9.16
C PRO A 34 23.76 3.04 9.00
N ASN A 35 23.27 4.15 9.54
CA ASN A 35 24.09 5.33 9.70
C ASN A 35 25.21 4.95 10.67
N SER A 36 26.43 4.91 10.16
CA SER A 36 27.68 4.64 10.88
C SER A 36 28.07 5.78 11.84
N SER A 37 27.10 6.46 12.43
CA SER A 37 27.27 7.43 13.51
C SER A 37 26.01 7.42 14.36
N GLY A 38 26.18 7.15 15.65
CA GLY A 38 25.11 6.95 16.63
C GLY A 38 24.31 8.21 16.99
N LEU A 39 23.79 8.93 16.01
CA LEU A 39 22.75 9.94 16.20
C LEU A 39 21.51 9.52 15.40
N PHE A 40 20.46 9.14 16.12
CA PHE A 40 19.11 8.97 15.57
C PHE A 40 18.54 10.35 15.20
N GLU A 41 18.87 10.87 14.02
CA GLU A 41 18.11 11.96 13.43
C GLU A 41 16.77 11.42 12.91
N ASN A 42 15.71 11.68 13.69
CA ASN A 42 14.33 11.26 13.46
C ASN A 42 13.63 12.00 12.29
N SER A 43 14.35 12.27 11.21
CA SER A 43 13.87 13.11 10.11
C SER A 43 13.83 12.38 8.76
N SER A 44 13.42 11.12 8.74
CA SER A 44 13.01 10.46 7.50
C SER A 44 11.49 10.45 7.37
N GLY A 45 10.99 10.50 6.13
CA GLY A 45 9.56 10.33 5.87
C GLY A 45 9.11 8.94 6.32
N GLU A 46 7.80 8.74 6.40
CA GLU A 46 7.24 7.45 6.82
C GLU A 46 6.68 6.68 5.62
N LEU A 47 7.09 5.42 5.45
CA LEU A 47 6.58 4.53 4.40
C LEU A 47 5.84 3.34 5.04
N ILE A 48 4.55 3.23 4.73
CA ILE A 48 3.67 2.19 5.27
C ILE A 48 3.02 1.45 4.11
N PHE A 49 3.10 0.12 4.13
CA PHE A 49 2.44 -0.76 3.18
C PHE A 49 1.20 -1.39 3.81
N TYR A 50 0.07 -1.30 3.12
CA TYR A 50 -1.20 -1.95 3.44
C TYR A 50 -1.42 -3.05 2.41
N LEU A 51 -1.41 -4.30 2.84
CA LEU A 51 -1.34 -5.46 1.96
C LEU A 51 -2.64 -6.25 2.04
N ASP A 52 -3.36 -6.33 0.91
CA ASP A 52 -4.53 -7.18 0.79
C ASP A 52 -4.66 -7.75 -0.63
N GLY A 53 -4.57 -9.07 -0.76
CA GLY A 53 -4.66 -9.76 -2.05
C GLY A 53 -6.09 -9.94 -2.60
N ALA A 54 -7.00 -9.01 -2.32
CA ALA A 54 -8.31 -8.91 -2.96
C ALA A 54 -8.19 -8.92 -4.50
N HIS A 55 -9.12 -9.62 -5.14
CA HIS A 55 -9.15 -9.81 -6.60
C HIS A 55 -10.54 -10.17 -7.15
N THR A 56 -11.59 -9.89 -6.37
CA THR A 56 -13.01 -9.96 -6.76
C THR A 56 -13.70 -8.65 -6.34
N ALA A 57 -14.89 -8.35 -6.85
CA ALA A 57 -15.60 -7.11 -6.49
C ALA A 57 -15.89 -7.02 -4.98
N GLU A 58 -16.30 -8.14 -4.39
CA GLU A 58 -16.67 -8.25 -2.97
C GLU A 58 -15.43 -8.11 -2.09
N SER A 59 -14.33 -8.78 -2.46
CA SER A 59 -13.06 -8.65 -1.73
C SER A 59 -12.45 -7.25 -1.88
N MET A 60 -12.61 -6.60 -3.02
CA MET A 60 -12.19 -5.20 -3.22
C MET A 60 -12.95 -4.23 -2.33
N GLU A 61 -14.25 -4.45 -2.15
CA GLU A 61 -15.05 -3.64 -1.22
C GLU A 61 -14.60 -3.83 0.23
N ALA A 62 -14.38 -5.09 0.66
CA ALA A 62 -13.89 -5.39 1.99
C ALA A 62 -12.50 -4.76 2.24
N CYS A 63 -11.60 -4.90 1.27
CA CYS A 63 -10.27 -4.28 1.27
C CYS A 63 -10.35 -2.75 1.39
N ALA A 64 -11.18 -2.10 0.57
CA ALA A 64 -11.38 -0.64 0.60
C ALA A 64 -11.89 -0.14 1.95
N LYS A 65 -12.88 -0.82 2.55
CA LYS A 65 -13.43 -0.47 3.87
C LYS A 65 -12.37 -0.62 4.96
N TRP A 66 -11.65 -1.74 4.97
CA TRP A 66 -10.56 -1.97 5.90
C TRP A 66 -9.49 -0.89 5.77
N PHE A 67 -8.97 -0.66 4.56
CA PHE A 67 -7.94 0.33 4.28
C PHE A 67 -8.37 1.72 4.76
N SER A 68 -9.59 2.14 4.40
CA SER A 68 -10.14 3.43 4.79
C SER A 68 -10.26 3.59 6.31
N SER A 69 -10.67 2.54 7.01
CA SER A 69 -10.76 2.54 8.47
C SER A 69 -9.40 2.73 9.13
N VAL A 70 -8.36 2.02 8.67
CA VAL A 70 -7.04 2.05 9.29
C VAL A 70 -6.26 3.33 9.00
N VAL A 71 -6.40 3.92 7.80
CA VAL A 71 -5.71 5.19 7.48
C VAL A 71 -6.34 6.37 8.22
N LYS A 72 -7.65 6.36 8.44
CA LYS A 72 -8.37 7.39 9.21
C LYS A 72 -8.09 7.30 10.71
N GLY A 73 -8.06 6.08 11.25
CA GLY A 73 -7.73 5.84 12.67
C GLY A 73 -6.33 6.33 13.06
N SER A 74 -5.41 6.46 12.10
CA SER A 74 -4.06 6.98 12.33
C SER A 74 -4.02 8.50 12.59
N GLY A 75 -5.00 9.28 12.12
CA GLY A 75 -5.10 10.72 12.33
C GLY A 75 -5.64 11.12 13.71
N ASN A 76 -6.44 10.24 14.34
CA ASN A 76 -7.05 10.45 15.64
C ASN A 76 -6.47 9.45 16.64
N SER A 77 -5.23 9.66 17.07
CA SER A 77 -4.69 8.92 18.23
C SER A 77 -5.46 9.29 19.50
N SER A 78 -6.58 8.62 19.71
CA SER A 78 -7.21 8.39 21.00
C SER A 78 -7.66 6.94 20.99
N LEU A 79 -6.69 6.06 21.22
CA LEU A 79 -6.91 4.66 21.50
C LEU A 79 -7.78 4.55 22.75
N SER A 80 -9.10 4.51 22.61
CA SER A 80 -9.98 4.03 23.66
C SER A 80 -9.86 2.51 23.71
N SER A 81 -8.78 2.00 24.31
CA SER A 81 -8.75 0.60 24.72
C SER A 81 -9.60 0.47 25.98
N MET A 82 -10.76 -0.18 25.85
CA MET A 82 -11.45 -0.76 27.00
C MET A 82 -10.44 -1.64 27.74
N SER A 83 -10.02 -1.16 28.90
CA SER A 83 -9.11 -1.87 29.78
C SER A 83 -9.95 -2.40 30.93
N SER A 84 -10.34 -3.68 30.86
CA SER A 84 -10.86 -4.39 32.03
C SER A 84 -9.67 -4.73 32.93
N THR A 85 -9.49 -3.97 34.00
CA THR A 85 -8.43 -4.20 34.98
C THR A 85 -8.89 -5.26 35.97
N THR A 86 -8.37 -6.47 35.89
CA THR A 86 -8.33 -7.40 37.04
C THR A 86 -6.94 -7.35 37.63
N LYS A 87 -6.82 -6.78 38.84
CA LYS A 87 -5.58 -6.75 39.61
C LYS A 87 -5.27 -8.15 40.14
N THR A 88 -4.12 -8.71 39.76
CA THR A 88 -3.39 -9.69 40.57
C THR A 88 -1.90 -9.54 40.32
N ASN A 89 -1.13 -9.58 41.40
CA ASN A 89 0.25 -9.12 41.51
C ASN A 89 1.27 -10.02 40.78
N ASN A 90 2.26 -9.34 40.22
CA ASN A 90 3.64 -9.75 39.92
C ASN A 90 3.91 -10.61 38.67
N MET A 91 4.80 -10.06 37.82
CA MET A 91 5.22 -10.44 36.47
C MET A 91 4.22 -10.13 35.35
N GLU A 92 4.29 -8.90 34.85
CA GLU A 92 3.64 -8.49 33.59
C GLU A 92 4.49 -8.93 32.39
N GLU A 93 4.18 -10.10 31.83
CA GLU A 93 4.47 -10.38 30.43
C GLU A 93 3.32 -9.80 29.59
N VAL A 94 3.49 -8.56 29.15
CA VAL A 94 2.52 -7.86 28.29
C VAL A 94 2.66 -8.39 26.85
N VAL A 95 1.94 -9.45 26.52
CA VAL A 95 1.75 -9.85 25.12
C VAL A 95 0.70 -8.92 24.51
N GLN A 96 1.18 -7.85 23.85
CA GLN A 96 0.33 -6.91 23.12
C GLN A 96 -0.19 -7.52 21.81
N ARG A 97 -1.51 -7.42 21.65
CA ARG A 97 -2.37 -8.01 20.64
C ARG A 97 -2.16 -7.30 19.29
N ASN A 98 -2.01 -8.09 18.22
CA ASN A 98 -1.53 -7.75 16.87
C ASN A 98 0.00 -7.83 16.74
N GLY A 99 0.48 -8.57 15.74
CA GLY A 99 1.89 -8.90 15.49
C GLY A 99 2.80 -7.71 15.15
N TYR A 100 2.89 -6.74 16.05
CA TYR A 100 3.86 -5.67 16.02
C TYR A 100 5.22 -6.24 16.40
N ILE A 101 6.11 -6.44 15.41
CA ILE A 101 7.54 -6.33 15.70
C ILE A 101 7.85 -4.84 15.63
N GLY A 102 7.58 -4.14 16.73
CA GLY A 102 7.90 -2.74 16.93
C GLY A 102 8.68 -2.58 18.22
N HIS A 103 9.97 -2.24 18.11
CA HIS A 103 10.70 -1.67 19.24
C HIS A 103 9.93 -0.44 19.74
N LYS A 104 9.61 -0.43 21.03
CA LYS A 104 8.91 0.64 21.73
C LYS A 104 9.73 1.94 21.63
N MET A 105 9.44 2.78 20.64
CA MET A 105 9.97 4.14 20.60
C MET A 105 9.04 5.03 21.44
N GLU A 106 9.64 5.69 22.43
CA GLU A 106 8.96 6.65 23.30
C GLU A 106 8.28 7.76 22.51
N LYS A 107 7.23 8.32 23.13
CA LYS A 107 6.36 9.38 22.61
C LYS A 107 7.14 10.65 22.27
N THR A 108 7.75 10.71 21.09
CA THR A 108 8.19 11.96 20.49
C THR A 108 7.03 12.52 19.68
N LYS A 109 6.58 13.74 20.03
CA LYS A 109 5.51 14.49 19.36
C LYS A 109 5.53 14.26 17.84
N HIS A 110 4.57 13.51 17.30
CA HIS A 110 4.42 13.41 15.85
C HIS A 110 4.14 14.81 15.32
N ALA A 111 5.11 15.40 14.62
CA ALA A 111 4.84 16.51 13.72
C ALA A 111 3.70 16.10 12.77
N ASN A 112 2.77 17.00 12.48
CA ASN A 112 1.65 16.77 11.57
C ASN A 112 2.18 16.46 10.15
N LYS A 113 2.54 15.19 9.88
CA LYS A 113 3.02 14.74 8.58
C LYS A 113 1.86 14.72 7.58
N ILE A 114 2.11 15.21 6.37
CA ILE A 114 1.12 15.16 5.28
C ILE A 114 1.05 13.71 4.78
N SER A 115 -0.12 13.08 4.92
CA SER A 115 -0.33 11.70 4.47
C SER A 115 -0.78 11.66 3.02
N LYS A 116 -0.13 10.84 2.19
CA LYS A 116 -0.49 10.59 0.80
C LYS A 116 -0.83 9.11 0.62
N GLN A 117 -2.06 8.80 0.20
CA GLN A 117 -2.51 7.43 -0.06
C GLN A 117 -2.25 7.06 -1.52
N ILE A 118 -1.49 6.01 -1.75
CA ILE A 118 -1.08 5.56 -3.07
C ILE A 118 -1.60 4.16 -3.31
N LEU A 119 -2.13 3.92 -4.50
CA LEU A 119 -2.48 2.59 -4.94
C LEU A 119 -1.27 1.95 -5.65
N LEU A 120 -0.87 0.75 -5.24
CA LEU A 120 0.02 -0.12 -6.01
C LEU A 120 -0.80 -1.32 -6.48
N PHE A 121 -1.09 -1.36 -7.78
CA PHE A 121 -2.06 -2.31 -8.33
C PHE A 121 -1.48 -3.15 -9.46
N ASN A 122 -1.85 -4.42 -9.44
CA ASN A 122 -1.81 -5.28 -10.62
C ASN A 122 -2.86 -6.37 -10.49
N CYS A 123 -3.43 -6.80 -11.62
CA CYS A 123 -4.25 -8.00 -11.68
C CYS A 123 -3.95 -8.74 -12.99
N MET A 124 -4.34 -10.02 -13.09
CA MET A 124 -4.30 -10.72 -14.37
C MET A 124 -5.48 -10.29 -15.26
N GLU A 125 -5.36 -10.47 -16.58
CA GLU A 125 -6.40 -10.09 -17.55
C GLU A 125 -7.76 -10.72 -17.24
N ALA A 126 -7.77 -11.98 -16.83
CA ALA A 126 -8.96 -12.73 -16.46
C ALA A 126 -9.69 -12.24 -15.19
N ARG A 127 -9.20 -11.18 -14.53
CA ARG A 127 -9.77 -10.64 -13.29
C ARG A 127 -10.61 -9.38 -13.48
N HIS A 128 -10.93 -9.02 -14.73
CA HIS A 128 -11.85 -7.92 -15.07
C HIS A 128 -11.56 -6.62 -14.29
N PRO A 129 -10.42 -5.94 -14.54
CA PRO A 129 -10.04 -4.72 -13.81
C PRO A 129 -11.09 -3.60 -13.90
N GLN A 130 -11.94 -3.63 -14.93
CA GLN A 130 -13.07 -2.72 -15.13
C GLN A 130 -14.14 -2.83 -14.03
N VAL A 131 -14.18 -3.94 -13.30
CA VAL A 131 -15.07 -4.10 -12.13
C VAL A 131 -14.30 -3.81 -10.84
N LEU A 132 -13.04 -4.28 -10.75
CA LEU A 132 -12.24 -4.17 -9.53
C LEU A 132 -11.86 -2.72 -9.18
N LEU A 133 -11.33 -1.96 -10.14
CA LEU A 133 -10.84 -0.60 -9.89
C LEU A 133 -11.99 0.36 -9.54
N PRO A 134 -13.14 0.39 -10.27
CA PRO A 134 -14.25 1.24 -9.87
C PRO A 134 -14.81 0.87 -8.50
N ARG A 135 -14.92 -0.43 -8.17
CA ARG A 135 -15.40 -0.88 -6.86
C ARG A 135 -14.47 -0.43 -5.73
N LEU A 136 -13.16 -0.54 -5.92
CA LEU A 136 -12.16 -0.08 -4.96
C LEU A 136 -12.25 1.44 -4.76
N VAL A 137 -12.18 2.22 -5.86
CA VAL A 137 -12.17 3.68 -5.82
C VAL A 137 -13.46 4.24 -5.22
N SER A 138 -14.62 3.78 -5.68
CA SER A 138 -15.92 4.24 -5.17
C SER A 138 -16.13 3.91 -3.68
N THR A 139 -15.69 2.73 -3.24
CA THR A 139 -15.81 2.33 -1.83
C THR A 139 -14.88 3.14 -0.94
N CYS A 140 -13.63 3.38 -1.37
CA CYS A 140 -12.70 4.26 -0.67
C CYS A 140 -13.26 5.69 -0.57
N ALA A 141 -13.73 6.26 -1.68
CA ALA A 141 -14.30 7.61 -1.71
C ALA A 141 -15.54 7.74 -0.82
N SER A 142 -16.45 6.77 -0.85
CA SER A 142 -17.63 6.72 0.03
C SER A 142 -17.25 6.57 1.50
N SER A 143 -16.12 5.90 1.76
CA SER A 143 -15.53 5.79 3.09
C SER A 143 -14.66 7.00 3.45
N GLY A 144 -14.59 8.03 2.61
CA GLY A 144 -13.87 9.30 2.77
C GLY A 144 -12.35 9.21 2.70
N THR A 145 -11.83 8.28 1.90
CA THR A 145 -10.40 8.12 1.59
C THR A 145 -10.21 8.21 0.08
N HIS A 146 -9.24 9.01 -0.37
CA HIS A 146 -8.96 9.20 -1.78
C HIS A 146 -7.51 8.85 -2.08
N PHE A 147 -7.27 8.15 -3.19
CA PHE A 147 -5.91 7.90 -3.65
C PHE A 147 -5.36 9.16 -4.32
N SER A 148 -4.18 9.60 -3.91
CA SER A 148 -3.48 10.72 -4.53
C SER A 148 -2.84 10.31 -5.85
N LYS A 149 -2.31 9.07 -5.93
CA LYS A 149 -1.63 8.50 -7.11
C LYS A 149 -1.90 6.99 -7.22
N ALA A 150 -1.75 6.44 -8.43
CA ALA A 150 -1.73 5.00 -8.68
C ALA A 150 -0.47 4.55 -9.45
N LEU A 151 0.09 3.42 -9.04
CA LEU A 151 1.27 2.79 -9.63
C LEU A 151 0.87 1.43 -10.17
N PHE A 152 1.14 1.21 -11.46
CA PHE A 152 0.89 -0.05 -12.13
C PHE A 152 2.20 -0.77 -12.41
N VAL A 153 2.34 -1.98 -11.89
CA VAL A 153 3.59 -2.74 -11.93
C VAL A 153 3.37 -4.13 -12.50
N PRO A 154 4.32 -4.69 -13.27
CA PRO A 154 4.23 -6.07 -13.70
C PRO A 154 4.44 -7.02 -12.53
N SER A 155 3.78 -8.19 -12.57
CA SER A 155 4.05 -9.24 -11.59
C SER A 155 5.46 -9.80 -11.77
N VAL A 156 6.11 -10.10 -10.64
CA VAL A 156 7.37 -10.86 -10.63
C VAL A 156 7.05 -12.34 -10.74
N SER A 157 6.11 -12.82 -9.91
CA SER A 157 5.61 -14.19 -9.93
C SER A 157 4.41 -14.35 -10.89
N THR A 158 4.37 -15.45 -11.63
CA THR A 158 3.25 -15.80 -12.53
C THR A 158 2.46 -16.99 -11.97
N TYR A 159 1.22 -17.18 -12.44
CA TYR A 159 0.32 -18.27 -11.99
C TYR A 159 0.97 -19.67 -12.07
N SER A 160 1.85 -19.89 -13.05
CA SER A 160 2.55 -21.17 -13.25
C SER A 160 3.87 -21.29 -12.49
N LYS A 161 4.34 -20.23 -11.82
CA LYS A 161 5.64 -20.20 -11.16
C LYS A 161 5.62 -19.31 -9.92
N VAL A 162 5.37 -19.94 -8.77
CA VAL A 162 5.63 -19.33 -7.46
C VAL A 162 7.15 -19.32 -7.26
N THR A 163 7.73 -18.15 -7.09
CA THR A 163 9.17 -18.04 -6.85
C THR A 163 9.45 -18.35 -5.39
N SER A 164 10.36 -19.31 -5.10
CA SER A 164 10.72 -19.67 -3.73
C SER A 164 11.21 -18.45 -2.94
N GLY A 165 11.04 -18.42 -1.61
CA GLY A 165 11.44 -17.29 -0.76
C GLY A 165 12.92 -16.86 -0.91
N SER A 166 13.80 -17.76 -1.33
CA SER A 166 15.24 -17.51 -1.59
C SER A 166 15.58 -17.04 -3.00
N SER A 167 14.63 -17.01 -3.93
CA SER A 167 14.94 -16.68 -5.33
C SER A 167 15.11 -15.18 -5.52
N PHE A 168 16.19 -14.80 -6.21
CA PHE A 168 16.54 -13.43 -6.52
C PHE A 168 15.48 -12.79 -7.43
N ILE A 169 15.02 -11.58 -7.07
CA ILE A 169 14.12 -10.79 -7.92
C ILE A 169 14.98 -9.76 -8.66
N PRO A 170 15.11 -9.85 -10.00
CA PRO A 170 15.91 -8.89 -10.77
C PRO A 170 15.39 -7.46 -10.62
N LEU A 171 16.30 -6.50 -10.47
CA LEU A 171 15.97 -5.08 -10.32
C LEU A 171 15.31 -4.51 -11.58
N ALA A 172 15.78 -4.89 -12.76
CA ALA A 172 15.15 -4.55 -14.04
C ALA A 172 15.03 -5.81 -14.88
N ILE A 173 13.84 -6.11 -15.36
CA ILE A 173 13.64 -7.15 -16.38
C ILE A 173 13.56 -6.39 -17.70
N SER A 174 14.73 -6.20 -18.33
CA SER A 174 14.79 -5.63 -19.68
C SER A 174 13.97 -6.49 -20.65
N GLY A 175 13.07 -5.88 -21.41
CA GLY A 175 12.31 -6.55 -22.47
C GLY A 175 10.99 -7.21 -22.04
N LYS A 176 10.43 -6.91 -20.86
CA LYS A 176 9.04 -7.30 -20.56
C LYS A 176 8.05 -6.35 -21.26
N ASP A 177 7.06 -6.93 -21.94
CA ASP A 177 5.92 -6.19 -22.46
C ASP A 177 5.12 -5.57 -21.30
N LEU A 178 4.97 -4.24 -21.32
CA LEU A 178 4.22 -3.45 -20.34
C LEU A 178 2.84 -3.03 -20.88
N SER A 179 2.43 -3.53 -22.04
CA SER A 179 1.15 -3.21 -22.69
C SER A 179 -0.02 -3.38 -21.72
N TRP A 180 0.00 -4.43 -20.90
CA TRP A 180 -1.00 -4.67 -19.88
C TRP A 180 -0.99 -3.60 -18.78
N GLN A 181 0.17 -3.22 -18.25
CA GLN A 181 0.25 -2.16 -17.24
C GLN A 181 -0.25 -0.82 -17.80
N PHE A 182 0.08 -0.49 -19.05
CA PHE A 182 -0.45 0.71 -19.71
C PHE A 182 -1.98 0.63 -19.92
N SER A 183 -2.53 -0.56 -20.18
CA SER A 183 -3.99 -0.74 -20.26
C SER A 183 -4.69 -0.48 -18.91
N LEU A 184 -4.08 -0.93 -17.80
CA LEU A 184 -4.57 -0.66 -16.44
C LEU A 184 -4.48 0.83 -16.11
N GLN A 185 -3.38 1.47 -16.50
CA GLN A 185 -3.19 2.91 -16.34
C GLN A 185 -4.28 3.71 -17.07
N ARG A 186 -4.53 3.42 -18.35
CA ARG A 186 -5.60 4.08 -19.13
C ARG A 186 -6.98 3.90 -18.49
N LEU A 187 -7.26 2.69 -18.00
CA LEU A 187 -8.51 2.42 -17.29
C LEU A 187 -8.64 3.24 -16.01
N TRP A 188 -7.58 3.34 -15.22
CA TRP A 188 -7.55 4.17 -14.02
C TRP A 188 -7.82 5.64 -14.34
N GLU A 189 -7.12 6.18 -15.33
CA GLU A 189 -7.26 7.59 -15.71
C GLU A 189 -8.67 7.91 -16.21
N ARG A 190 -9.28 6.98 -16.96
CA ARG A 190 -10.70 7.08 -17.35
C ARG A 190 -11.63 7.10 -16.14
N ILE A 191 -11.35 6.30 -15.11
CA ILE A 191 -12.15 6.26 -13.87
C ILE A 191 -12.03 7.56 -13.08
N ILE A 192 -10.83 8.14 -13.00
CA ILE A 192 -10.57 9.36 -12.22
C ILE A 192 -11.06 10.62 -12.94
N HIS A 193 -10.86 10.71 -14.26
CA HIS A 193 -11.14 11.92 -15.04
C HIS A 193 -12.46 11.87 -15.82
N GLY A 194 -13.10 10.71 -15.97
CA GLY A 194 -14.40 10.56 -16.62
C GLY A 194 -14.40 10.71 -18.15
N ALA A 195 -13.29 11.14 -18.76
CA ALA A 195 -13.11 11.26 -20.22
C ALA A 195 -12.04 10.27 -20.72
N ASP A 196 -12.22 9.70 -21.92
CA ASP A 196 -11.11 9.07 -22.63
C ASP A 196 -10.17 10.21 -23.05
N PRO A 197 -8.86 10.16 -22.73
CA PRO A 197 -7.91 11.09 -23.32
C PRO A 197 -8.02 10.90 -24.83
N VAL A 198 -8.38 11.96 -25.54
CA VAL A 198 -8.57 11.95 -26.99
C VAL A 198 -7.30 11.37 -27.62
N LEU A 199 -7.43 10.19 -28.21
CA LEU A 199 -6.34 9.50 -28.89
C LEU A 199 -6.12 10.18 -30.25
N GLU A 200 -5.56 11.40 -30.26
CA GLU A 200 -4.83 11.80 -31.46
C GLU A 200 -3.59 10.92 -31.55
N LYS A 201 -3.35 10.36 -32.74
CA LYS A 201 -2.15 9.59 -33.06
C LYS A 201 -0.92 10.49 -32.97
N SER A 202 -0.47 10.82 -31.77
CA SER A 202 0.87 11.36 -31.53
C SER A 202 1.78 10.18 -31.23
N SER A 203 2.86 10.08 -31.99
CA SER A 203 3.93 9.11 -31.80
C SER A 203 4.32 9.07 -30.32
N MET A 204 4.18 7.91 -29.66
CA MET A 204 4.67 7.71 -28.29
C MET A 204 6.14 8.13 -28.27
N LYS A 205 6.43 9.33 -27.78
CA LYS A 205 7.77 9.69 -27.36
C LYS A 205 8.00 8.89 -26.10
N GLU A 206 8.67 7.77 -26.28
CA GLU A 206 9.31 7.01 -25.22
C GLU A 206 10.18 7.99 -24.43
N SER A 207 9.63 8.50 -23.32
CA SER A 207 10.38 9.32 -22.38
C SER A 207 11.51 8.44 -21.86
N THR A 208 12.74 8.88 -22.06
CA THR A 208 13.96 8.14 -21.71
C THR A 208 14.10 7.90 -20.20
N GLU A 209 13.23 8.51 -19.39
CA GLU A 209 13.14 8.28 -17.95
C GLU A 209 12.12 7.18 -17.63
N ILE A 210 12.67 6.09 -17.11
CA ILE A 210 11.95 4.85 -16.76
C ILE A 210 11.11 5.00 -15.47
N LEU A 211 11.38 6.03 -14.66
CA LEU A 211 10.76 6.27 -13.37
C LEU A 211 10.11 7.65 -13.33
N PRO A 212 8.93 7.80 -12.69
CA PRO A 212 8.38 9.12 -12.45
C PRO A 212 9.30 9.94 -11.53
N PRO A 213 9.41 11.27 -11.70
CA PRO A 213 10.17 12.11 -10.78
C PRO A 213 9.67 11.98 -9.35
N CYS A 214 10.53 12.05 -8.32
CA CYS A 214 10.10 11.96 -6.92
C CYS A 214 8.97 12.97 -6.58
N LYS A 215 8.99 14.16 -7.21
CA LYS A 215 7.96 15.20 -7.10
C LYS A 215 6.55 14.72 -7.44
N PHE A 216 6.41 13.70 -8.29
CA PHE A 216 5.14 13.06 -8.62
C PHE A 216 4.38 12.63 -7.37
N LEU A 217 5.05 12.26 -6.28
CA LEU A 217 4.38 11.83 -5.05
C LEU A 217 3.78 12.98 -4.23
N TYR A 218 4.29 14.20 -4.39
CA TYR A 218 3.96 15.33 -3.52
C TYR A 218 3.16 16.42 -4.22
N GLU A 219 3.31 16.55 -5.53
CA GLU A 219 2.55 17.52 -6.31
C GLU A 219 1.09 17.06 -6.43
N ASP A 220 0.22 17.81 -5.74
CA ASP A 220 -1.20 17.80 -6.01
C ASP A 220 -1.36 18.42 -7.40
N ALA A 221 -1.76 17.60 -8.37
CA ALA A 221 -1.87 18.02 -9.76
C ALA A 221 -2.72 19.31 -9.80
N PRO A 222 -2.21 20.43 -10.34
CA PRO A 222 -3.06 21.58 -10.59
C PRO A 222 -4.18 21.12 -11.52
N LEU A 223 -5.40 21.62 -11.27
CA LEU A 223 -6.58 21.39 -12.11
C LEU A 223 -6.14 21.40 -13.59
N CYS A 224 -6.28 20.25 -14.24
CA CYS A 224 -5.74 19.95 -15.57
C CYS A 224 -5.87 21.13 -16.54
N SER A 225 -4.75 21.61 -17.08
CA SER A 225 -4.76 22.22 -18.41
C SER A 225 -4.77 21.07 -19.44
N PRO A 226 -5.74 21.00 -20.37
CA PRO A 226 -5.84 19.93 -21.38
C PRO A 226 -4.67 19.86 -22.38
N ALA A 227 -3.65 20.70 -22.22
CA ALA A 227 -2.59 20.93 -23.20
C ALA A 227 -1.37 20.02 -23.04
N GLU A 228 -1.26 19.28 -21.94
CA GLU A 228 -0.17 18.32 -21.71
C GLU A 228 -0.76 16.93 -21.50
N GLU A 229 -0.44 16.00 -22.40
CA GLU A 229 -0.77 14.55 -22.31
C GLU A 229 -0.01 13.89 -21.14
N CYS A 230 -0.16 14.42 -19.92
CA CYS A 230 0.54 13.97 -18.73
C CYS A 230 -0.42 13.21 -17.83
N PHE A 231 -0.15 11.93 -17.59
CA PHE A 231 -0.84 11.11 -16.59
C PHE A 231 -0.48 11.61 -15.18
N ALA A 232 -1.07 12.74 -14.77
CA ALA A 232 -0.68 13.46 -13.56
C ALA A 232 -0.96 12.67 -12.27
N CYS A 233 -1.78 11.62 -12.35
CA CYS A 233 -2.24 10.82 -11.21
C CYS A 233 -1.86 9.34 -11.29
N SER A 234 -1.16 8.91 -12.33
CA SER A 234 -0.74 7.51 -12.46
C SER A 234 0.59 7.31 -13.18
N ALA A 235 1.28 6.22 -12.85
CA ALA A 235 2.53 5.84 -13.52
C ALA A 235 2.63 4.32 -13.69
N VAL A 236 3.32 3.90 -14.75
CA VAL A 236 3.78 2.52 -14.94
C VAL A 236 5.25 2.45 -14.60
N ILE A 237 5.62 1.54 -13.69
CA ILE A 237 7.02 1.29 -13.33
C ILE A 237 7.37 -0.14 -13.78
N PRO A 238 8.50 -0.37 -14.48
CA PRO A 238 8.77 -1.65 -15.16
C PRO A 238 9.08 -2.81 -14.21
N SER A 239 9.26 -2.56 -12.92
CA SER A 239 9.49 -3.62 -11.94
C SER A 239 9.07 -3.25 -10.53
N LEU A 240 8.68 -4.27 -9.77
CA LEU A 240 8.33 -4.12 -8.36
C LEU A 240 9.53 -3.71 -7.48
N PRO A 241 10.74 -4.27 -7.61
CA PRO A 241 11.91 -3.80 -6.86
C PRO A 241 12.25 -2.33 -7.12
N LEU A 242 12.16 -1.87 -8.38
CA LEU A 242 12.37 -0.46 -8.72
C LEU A 242 11.30 0.41 -8.06
N THR A 243 10.05 -0.04 -8.05
CA THR A 243 8.96 0.69 -7.39
C THR A 243 9.20 0.87 -5.90
N ILE A 244 9.59 -0.21 -5.18
CA ILE A 244 9.86 -0.14 -3.74
C ILE A 244 11.09 0.74 -3.48
N LYS A 245 12.15 0.61 -4.28
CA LYS A 245 13.32 1.48 -4.18
C LYS A 245 12.93 2.94 -4.37
N TRP A 246 12.20 3.25 -5.43
CA TRP A 246 11.75 4.61 -5.74
C TRP A 246 10.86 5.20 -4.63
N LEU A 247 9.96 4.41 -4.03
CA LEU A 247 9.15 4.84 -2.88
C LEU A 247 10.02 5.17 -1.66
N ARG A 248 11.05 4.37 -1.39
CA ARG A 248 12.00 4.60 -0.29
C ARG A 248 12.82 5.88 -0.52
N ASP A 249 13.39 6.02 -1.70
CA ASP A 249 14.21 7.18 -2.10
C ASP A 249 13.37 8.46 -1.98
N SER A 250 12.11 8.40 -2.45
CA SER A 250 11.15 9.49 -2.36
C SER A 250 10.85 9.92 -0.91
N VAL A 251 10.51 8.96 -0.06
CA VAL A 251 10.20 9.22 1.35
C VAL A 251 11.43 9.75 2.11
N GLN A 252 12.64 9.38 1.69
CA GLN A 252 13.89 9.91 2.22
C GLN A 252 14.13 11.36 1.81
N GLU A 253 13.78 11.76 0.58
CA GLU A 253 13.91 13.13 0.11
C GLU A 253 12.97 14.12 0.82
N ASN A 254 11.81 13.66 1.33
CA ASN A 254 10.80 14.54 1.92
C ASN A 254 10.35 14.07 3.32
N PRO A 255 11.03 14.46 4.40
CA PRO A 255 10.75 14.00 5.77
C PRO A 255 9.36 14.30 6.32
N SER A 256 8.71 15.34 5.79
CA SER A 256 7.41 15.84 6.25
C SER A 256 6.22 15.01 5.77
N ILE A 257 6.44 14.00 4.93
CA ILE A 257 5.37 13.19 4.37
C ILE A 257 5.27 11.82 5.04
N ARG A 258 4.06 11.27 4.96
CA ARG A 258 3.76 9.87 5.21
C ARG A 258 3.16 9.27 3.94
N VAL A 259 3.86 8.33 3.33
CA VAL A 259 3.38 7.59 2.16
C VAL A 259 2.71 6.30 2.64
N GLN A 260 1.43 6.15 2.32
CA GLN A 260 0.59 5.01 2.66
C GLN A 260 0.23 4.25 1.38
N VAL A 261 0.90 3.14 1.12
CA VAL A 261 0.74 2.37 -0.12
C VAL A 261 -0.21 1.20 0.09
N LEU A 262 -1.38 1.20 -0.56
CA LEU A 262 -2.24 0.03 -0.65
C LEU A 262 -1.77 -0.88 -1.79
N VAL A 263 -1.37 -2.10 -1.47
CA VAL A 263 -0.99 -3.14 -2.43
C VAL A 263 -2.14 -4.12 -2.56
N THR A 264 -2.76 -4.19 -3.74
CA THR A 264 -3.91 -5.05 -3.98
C THR A 264 -4.07 -5.47 -5.46
N GLY A 265 -5.11 -6.24 -5.77
CA GLY A 265 -5.43 -6.73 -7.13
C GLY A 265 -4.90 -8.13 -7.44
N SER A 266 -3.91 -8.60 -6.67
CA SER A 266 -3.32 -9.92 -6.86
C SER A 266 -2.64 -10.43 -5.60
N LEU A 267 -2.91 -11.67 -5.23
CA LEU A 267 -2.18 -12.36 -4.15
C LEU A 267 -0.69 -12.53 -4.49
N HIS A 268 -0.35 -12.71 -5.77
CA HIS A 268 1.05 -12.82 -6.21
C HIS A 268 1.79 -11.50 -6.00
N LEU A 269 1.16 -10.36 -6.33
CA LEU A 269 1.74 -9.04 -6.10
C LEU A 269 2.02 -8.83 -4.60
N VAL A 270 1.05 -9.16 -3.75
CA VAL A 270 1.21 -9.05 -2.29
C VAL A 270 2.34 -9.94 -1.77
N GLY A 271 2.43 -11.19 -2.24
CA GLY A 271 3.53 -12.09 -1.88
C GLY A 271 4.90 -11.58 -2.33
N ASP A 272 4.98 -11.06 -3.57
CA ASP A 272 6.21 -10.47 -4.11
C ASP A 272 6.65 -9.23 -3.31
N VAL A 273 5.70 -8.39 -2.86
CA VAL A 273 5.99 -7.24 -1.98
C VAL A 273 6.50 -7.71 -0.61
N LEU A 274 5.82 -8.65 0.04
CA LEU A 274 6.26 -9.19 1.35
C LEU A 274 7.69 -9.70 1.30
N LYS A 275 8.02 -10.44 0.25
CA LYS A 275 9.37 -10.96 0.01
C LYS A 275 10.40 -9.84 -0.13
N LEU A 276 10.09 -8.76 -0.85
CA LEU A 276 10.98 -7.60 -0.99
C LEU A 276 11.11 -6.77 0.30
N LEU A 277 10.09 -6.79 1.15
CA LEU A 277 10.12 -6.19 2.48
C LEU A 277 10.81 -7.07 3.53
N LYS A 278 11.30 -8.27 3.15
CA LYS A 278 11.95 -9.27 4.03
C LYS A 278 11.05 -9.66 5.23
N ARG A 279 9.76 -9.83 4.99
CA ARG A 279 8.76 -10.25 5.98
C ARG A 279 8.25 -11.66 5.70
#